data_AF-A0AA90PX31-F1
#
_entry.id   AF-A0AA90PX31-F1
#
_cell.length_a   1.000
_cell.length_b   1.000
_cell.length_c   1.000
_cell.angle_alpha   90.00
_cell.angle_beta   90.00
_cell.angle_gamma   90.00
#
_symmetry.space_group_name_H-M   'P 1'
#
loop_
_entity.id
_entity.type
_entity.pdbx_description
1 polymer ?
#
loop_
_entity_poly.entity_id
_entity_poly.type
_entity_poly.pdbx_seq_one_letter_code
_entity_poly.pdbx_strand_id
1 'polypeptide(L)'
;MDFDVAAWEKEIGRPVPPLMAKFFTWLAPYEYGDLGYFELAPENLAGGTAWVGMEHWGANTWGFISLPDGSLIGLCEAVQPPAVVHIGSEGELRTLSESFEAFLLAIDAGETDTEIDLGDDELEPEQVAARKAFKSWLNKSKIAAPAVSGQFDFSAYAAGDPPERRAPPTQQGAAPVMDPGYLSHIDGMGERLKMLCSLVGRTAADPELCAVADQIFGKAPPQSIGNAKHDDSIWLTAKKADVSFLFSRKVLNPNYAPVPISNKAICPFLESVFLGDAYSEPVLFGLHGDALWDAIAQRLPQQYKETVDEDGEVEKACTLPLDPARDTELRLWMNNGRTNACVQIAQGRELARPEAAKQINSGAGLFMQWALENGWLERAMFPGQDELIDSMRRREARPSQLVQLALTRGLWDTHLTDEPGLRQFAYIYFHNMDGIWINADLKTMFGKRQGQYGHDEPVLDDDPVEIYDALFALFTKQFASWKQANPQELG
;
A
#
# COMPACT_ATOMS: atom_id res chain seq x y z
N MET A 1 -4.90 40.59 -4.02
CA MET A 1 -4.94 41.28 -2.70
C MET A 1 -3.54 41.25 -2.12
N ASP A 2 -3.14 42.20 -1.28
CA ASP A 2 -1.87 42.08 -0.57
C ASP A 2 -2.01 41.02 0.55
N PHE A 3 -1.05 40.11 0.65
CA PHE A 3 -1.00 39.11 1.72
C PHE A 3 -0.72 39.78 3.08
N ASP A 4 -1.64 39.65 4.04
CA ASP A 4 -1.49 40.21 5.38
C ASP A 4 -0.87 39.17 6.34
N VAL A 5 0.45 39.25 6.47
CA VAL A 5 1.24 38.40 7.37
C VAL A 5 0.76 38.51 8.82
N ALA A 6 0.40 39.71 9.28
CA ALA A 6 0.04 39.93 10.69
C ALA A 6 -1.33 39.32 11.03
N ALA A 7 -2.27 39.35 10.09
CA ALA A 7 -3.54 38.65 10.23
C ALA A 7 -3.32 37.12 10.31
N TRP A 8 -2.45 36.58 9.46
CA TRP A 8 -2.05 35.17 9.51
C TRP A 8 -1.43 34.78 10.84
N GLU A 9 -0.40 35.49 11.28
CA GLU A 9 0.30 35.23 12.55
C GLU A 9 -0.64 35.27 13.75
N LYS A 10 -1.65 36.14 13.71
CA LYS A 10 -2.71 36.20 14.72
C LYS A 10 -3.60 34.95 14.71
N GLU A 11 -3.98 34.46 13.53
CA GLU A 11 -4.83 33.27 13.38
C GLU A 11 -4.11 32.00 13.85
N ILE A 12 -2.87 31.78 13.38
CA ILE A 12 -2.07 30.60 13.74
C ILE A 12 -1.43 30.70 15.14
N GLY A 13 -1.48 31.89 15.76
CA GLY A 13 -0.94 32.16 17.08
C GLY A 13 0.59 32.11 17.16
N ARG A 14 1.30 32.25 16.04
CA ARG A 14 2.76 32.13 15.93
C ARG A 14 3.33 32.89 14.72
N PRO A 15 4.64 33.18 14.68
CA PRO A 15 5.26 33.89 13.55
C PRO A 15 5.26 33.05 12.26
N VAL A 16 5.03 33.69 11.11
CA VAL A 16 5.13 33.03 9.80
C VAL A 16 6.60 33.05 9.34
N PRO A 17 7.20 31.92 8.94
CA PRO A 17 8.58 31.92 8.45
C PRO A 17 8.81 32.91 7.29
N PRO A 18 9.92 33.67 7.26
CA PRO A 18 10.13 34.74 6.28
C PRO A 18 10.04 34.29 4.81
N LEU A 19 10.45 33.05 4.51
CA LEU A 19 10.33 32.50 3.17
C LEU A 19 8.87 32.19 2.80
N MET A 20 8.09 31.63 3.73
CA MET A 20 6.66 31.39 3.53
C MET A 20 5.91 32.70 3.31
N ALA A 21 6.18 33.73 4.10
CA ALA A 21 5.58 35.06 3.91
C ALA A 21 5.89 35.64 2.51
N LYS A 22 7.14 35.50 2.03
CA LYS A 22 7.52 35.91 0.67
C LYS A 22 6.80 35.11 -0.41
N PHE A 23 6.68 33.79 -0.22
CA PHE A 23 5.97 32.93 -1.15
C PHE A 23 4.48 33.28 -1.20
N PHE A 24 3.81 33.41 -0.06
CA PHE A 24 2.39 33.77 0.00
C PHE A 24 2.10 35.16 -0.58
N THR A 25 2.99 36.13 -0.34
CA THR A 25 2.92 37.44 -1.00
C THR A 25 3.07 37.34 -2.52
N TRP A 26 3.95 36.47 -3.00
CA TRP A 26 4.11 36.22 -4.43
C TRP A 26 2.91 35.47 -5.03
N LEU A 27 2.27 34.59 -4.27
CA LEU A 27 1.12 33.78 -4.71
C LEU A 27 -0.21 34.55 -4.69
N ALA A 28 -0.34 35.58 -3.84
CA ALA A 28 -1.56 36.37 -3.66
C ALA A 28 -2.23 37.00 -4.91
N PRO A 29 -1.55 37.27 -6.04
CA PRO A 29 -2.20 37.72 -7.27
C PRO A 29 -2.71 36.59 -8.17
N TYR A 30 -2.37 35.32 -7.88
CA TYR A 30 -2.83 34.16 -8.64
C TYR A 30 -4.17 33.65 -8.11
N GLU A 31 -5.02 33.17 -9.01
CA GLU A 31 -6.33 32.60 -8.67
C GLU A 31 -6.24 31.11 -8.35
N TYR A 32 -7.28 30.58 -7.70
CA TYR A 32 -7.42 29.14 -7.47
C TYR A 32 -7.33 28.39 -8.80
N GLY A 33 -6.50 27.35 -8.86
CA GLY A 33 -6.26 26.57 -10.07
C GLY A 33 -5.13 27.09 -10.95
N ASP A 34 -4.62 28.32 -10.78
CA ASP A 34 -3.51 28.85 -11.59
C ASP A 34 -2.23 28.05 -11.38
N LEU A 35 -1.83 27.83 -10.12
CA LEU A 35 -0.64 27.04 -9.78
C LEU A 35 -0.98 25.59 -9.44
N GLY A 36 -2.15 25.37 -8.84
CA GLY A 36 -2.68 24.07 -8.42
C GLY A 36 -4.05 24.26 -7.78
N TYR A 37 -4.77 23.17 -7.52
CA TYR A 37 -6.09 23.20 -6.90
C TYR A 37 -5.96 23.27 -5.37
N PHE A 38 -5.66 24.46 -4.85
CA PHE A 38 -5.50 24.67 -3.42
C PHE A 38 -5.76 26.12 -3.00
N GLU A 39 -6.04 26.32 -1.72
CA GLU A 39 -6.23 27.64 -1.12
C GLU A 39 -5.21 27.87 0.00
N LEU A 40 -4.75 29.12 0.16
CA LEU A 40 -3.96 29.49 1.33
C LEU A 40 -4.89 29.58 2.55
N ALA A 41 -4.68 28.72 3.54
CA ALA A 41 -5.54 28.61 4.71
C ALA A 41 -4.69 28.61 5.99
N PRO A 42 -4.68 29.70 6.79
CA PRO A 42 -4.00 29.71 8.08
C PRO A 42 -4.83 28.92 9.10
N GLU A 43 -4.40 27.72 9.44
CA GLU A 43 -5.12 26.87 10.39
C GLU A 43 -4.30 26.59 11.65
N ASN A 44 -4.84 27.00 12.80
CA ASN A 44 -4.25 26.71 14.10
C ASN A 44 -4.70 25.32 14.59
N LEU A 45 -3.74 24.41 14.70
CA LEU A 45 -3.98 23.04 15.12
C LEU A 45 -3.71 22.82 16.62
N ALA A 46 -3.35 23.87 17.36
CA ALA A 46 -3.07 23.75 18.78
C ALA A 46 -4.35 23.45 19.57
N GLY A 47 -4.37 22.31 20.27
CA GLY A 47 -5.50 21.90 21.12
C GLY A 47 -6.70 21.35 20.34
N GLY A 48 -6.56 21.10 19.03
CA GLY A 48 -7.61 20.46 18.24
C GLY A 48 -7.74 18.95 18.54
N THR A 49 -8.87 18.39 18.14
CA THR A 49 -9.18 16.94 18.26
C THR A 49 -9.80 16.38 16.98
N ALA A 50 -9.69 17.09 15.86
CA ALA A 50 -10.31 16.70 14.59
C ALA A 50 -9.60 15.49 13.96
N TRP A 51 -8.30 15.34 14.21
CA TRP A 51 -7.49 14.22 13.76
C TRP A 51 -6.97 13.37 14.93
N VAL A 52 -6.74 12.08 14.66
CA VAL A 52 -6.21 11.14 15.66
C VAL A 52 -4.78 11.54 16.05
N GLY A 53 -4.50 11.54 17.36
CA GLY A 53 -3.17 11.86 17.90
C GLY A 53 -2.83 13.35 17.86
N MET A 54 -3.75 14.22 17.46
CA MET A 54 -3.55 15.68 17.35
C MET A 54 -3.14 16.32 18.69
N GLU A 55 -3.48 15.71 19.81
CA GLU A 55 -3.00 16.08 21.14
C GLU A 55 -1.46 16.00 21.29
N HIS A 56 -0.80 15.18 20.48
CA HIS A 56 0.65 15.01 20.49
C HIS A 56 1.36 15.98 19.55
N TRP A 57 0.77 16.27 18.39
CA TRP A 57 1.46 17.00 17.33
C TRP A 57 0.89 18.39 17.03
N GLY A 58 -0.40 18.63 17.29
CA GLY A 58 -1.10 19.86 16.91
C GLY A 58 -0.51 21.14 17.52
N ALA A 59 0.09 21.07 18.70
CA ALA A 59 0.77 22.23 19.29
C ALA A 59 1.98 22.70 18.46
N ASN A 60 2.65 21.78 17.76
CA ASN A 60 3.86 22.03 16.97
C ASN A 60 3.59 22.11 15.47
N THR A 61 2.33 22.03 15.03
CA THR A 61 1.97 22.03 13.62
C THR A 61 0.88 23.06 13.36
N TRP A 62 0.87 23.63 12.16
CA TRP A 62 -0.20 24.51 11.70
C TRP A 62 -0.40 24.33 10.19
N GLY A 63 -1.64 24.46 9.73
CA GLY A 63 -2.00 24.35 8.32
C GLY A 63 -1.75 25.66 7.58
N PHE A 64 -1.26 25.58 6.33
CA PHE A 64 -1.06 26.75 5.48
C PHE A 64 -1.64 26.61 4.07
N ILE A 65 -1.97 25.39 3.64
CA ILE A 65 -2.69 25.12 2.40
C ILE A 65 -3.86 24.18 2.73
N SER A 66 -5.04 24.49 2.19
CA SER A 66 -6.19 23.59 2.14
C SER A 66 -6.34 23.01 0.74
N LEU A 67 -6.59 21.71 0.67
CA LEU A 67 -6.87 20.97 -0.56
C LEU A 67 -8.38 20.74 -0.71
N PRO A 68 -8.88 20.42 -1.93
CA PRO A 68 -10.32 20.35 -2.23
C PRO A 68 -11.03 19.16 -1.58
N ASP A 69 -10.27 18.11 -1.27
CA ASP A 69 -10.69 16.90 -0.56
C ASP A 69 -10.84 17.11 0.96
N GLY A 70 -10.56 18.33 1.45
CA GLY A 70 -10.57 18.67 2.87
C GLY A 70 -9.25 18.38 3.60
N SER A 71 -8.22 17.91 2.88
CA SER A 71 -6.88 17.70 3.42
C SER A 71 -6.15 19.04 3.62
N LEU A 72 -5.16 19.05 4.51
CA LEU A 72 -4.32 20.20 4.77
C LEU A 72 -2.86 19.88 4.49
N ILE A 73 -2.12 20.88 4.05
CA ILE A 73 -0.66 20.87 4.12
C ILE A 73 -0.23 21.83 5.22
N GLY A 74 0.60 21.32 6.12
CA GLY A 74 1.03 22.02 7.31
C GLY A 74 2.54 22.08 7.47
N LEU A 75 2.99 22.98 8.36
CA LEU A 75 4.38 23.09 8.77
C LEU A 75 4.51 22.52 10.18
N CYS A 76 5.29 21.45 10.33
CA CYS A 76 5.62 20.84 11.61
C CYS A 76 6.95 21.40 12.14
N GLU A 77 6.86 22.20 13.19
CA GLU A 77 7.95 22.91 13.86
C GLU A 77 8.58 22.08 14.99
N ALA A 78 8.14 20.84 15.18
CA ALA A 78 8.68 19.94 16.20
C ALA A 78 10.14 19.52 15.91
N VAL A 79 10.61 19.76 14.69
CA VAL A 79 11.95 19.41 14.23
C VAL A 79 12.60 20.59 13.47
N GLN A 80 13.94 20.61 13.40
CA GLN A 80 14.70 21.66 12.71
C GLN A 80 15.52 21.07 11.55
N PRO A 81 15.41 21.61 10.31
CA PRO A 81 14.40 22.58 9.85
C PRO A 81 12.95 22.05 9.99
N PRO A 82 11.95 22.94 10.11
CA PRO A 82 10.55 22.53 10.16
C PRO A 82 10.16 21.74 8.90
N ALA A 83 9.52 20.60 9.08
CA ALA A 83 9.10 19.74 7.98
C ALA A 83 7.75 20.18 7.42
N VAL A 84 7.51 19.93 6.14
CA VAL A 84 6.18 20.10 5.53
C VAL A 84 5.46 18.75 5.56
N VAL A 85 4.22 18.75 6.05
CA VAL A 85 3.44 17.55 6.32
C VAL A 85 2.09 17.61 5.62
N HIS A 86 1.56 16.46 5.24
CA HIS A 86 0.20 16.27 4.76
C HIS A 86 -0.67 15.72 5.88
N ILE A 87 -1.84 16.33 6.05
CA ILE A 87 -2.88 15.96 7.01
C ILE A 87 -4.13 15.65 6.18
N GLY A 88 -4.34 14.38 5.88
CA GLY A 88 -5.43 13.91 5.04
C GLY A 88 -6.79 14.02 5.72
N SER A 89 -7.84 14.22 4.91
CA SER A 89 -9.22 14.29 5.40
C SER A 89 -9.74 12.96 5.94
N GLU A 90 -9.17 11.83 5.54
CA GLU A 90 -9.48 10.50 6.08
C GLU A 90 -8.53 10.07 7.21
N GLY A 91 -7.61 10.96 7.61
CA GLY A 91 -6.68 10.75 8.72
C GLY A 91 -5.30 10.22 8.30
N GLU A 92 -4.97 10.27 7.02
CA GLU A 92 -3.62 10.07 6.50
C GLU A 92 -2.67 11.13 7.08
N LEU A 93 -1.49 10.72 7.51
CA LEU A 93 -0.50 11.64 8.07
C LEU A 93 0.85 11.27 7.48
N ARG A 94 1.49 12.18 6.73
CA ARG A 94 2.81 11.91 6.14
C ARG A 94 3.66 13.17 6.05
N THR A 95 4.97 12.97 6.01
CA THR A 95 5.92 14.04 5.70
C THR A 95 6.01 14.18 4.19
N LEU A 96 5.70 15.37 3.65
CA LEU A 96 5.85 15.67 2.23
C LEU A 96 7.28 16.09 1.89
N SER A 97 7.92 16.84 2.79
CA SER A 97 9.31 17.22 2.61
C SER A 97 9.98 17.63 3.92
N GLU A 98 11.32 17.58 3.93
CA GLU A 98 12.13 17.87 5.10
C GLU A 98 12.23 19.37 5.43
N SER A 99 11.77 20.25 4.54
CA SER A 99 11.79 21.71 4.71
C SER A 99 10.84 22.40 3.74
N PHE A 100 10.42 23.63 4.05
CA PHE A 100 9.61 24.41 3.13
C PHE A 100 10.33 24.70 1.80
N GLU A 101 11.65 24.87 1.81
CA GLU A 101 12.46 25.00 0.60
C GLU A 101 12.37 23.74 -0.28
N ALA A 102 12.49 22.55 0.32
CA ALA A 102 12.36 21.30 -0.40
C ALA A 102 10.94 21.12 -0.97
N PHE A 103 9.91 21.50 -0.22
CA PHE A 103 8.53 21.50 -0.69
C PHE A 103 8.33 22.38 -1.93
N LEU A 104 8.82 23.62 -1.91
CA LEU A 104 8.71 24.54 -3.04
C LEU A 104 9.41 24.00 -4.31
N LEU A 105 10.56 23.34 -4.14
CA LEU A 105 11.27 22.69 -5.24
C LEU A 105 10.48 21.48 -5.77
N ALA A 106 9.85 20.71 -4.89
CA ALA A 106 8.99 19.58 -5.27
C ALA A 106 7.76 20.04 -6.07
N ILE A 107 7.15 21.20 -5.75
CA ILE A 107 6.06 21.78 -6.55
C ILE A 107 6.52 22.10 -7.97
N ASP A 108 7.72 22.66 -8.17
CA ASP A 108 8.26 22.95 -9.53
C ASP A 108 8.54 21.67 -10.31
N ALA A 109 8.96 20.62 -9.61
CA ALA A 109 9.22 19.31 -10.20
C ALA A 109 7.94 18.52 -10.51
N GLY A 110 6.82 18.83 -9.86
CA GLY A 110 5.59 18.04 -9.93
C GLY A 110 5.68 16.77 -9.08
N GLU A 111 6.28 16.86 -7.88
CA GLU A 111 6.67 15.73 -7.04
C GLU A 111 6.13 15.82 -5.61
N THR A 112 5.06 16.58 -5.38
CA THR A 112 4.38 16.65 -4.07
C THR A 112 3.42 15.50 -3.84
N ASP A 113 3.01 14.79 -4.91
CA ASP A 113 2.04 13.67 -4.86
C ASP A 113 0.72 14.11 -4.20
N THR A 114 0.25 15.32 -4.51
CA THR A 114 -1.00 15.95 -4.03
C THR A 114 -1.71 16.67 -5.19
N GLU A 115 -2.93 17.16 -4.97
CA GLU A 115 -3.72 18.01 -5.90
C GLU A 115 -3.04 19.35 -6.27
N ILE A 116 -1.85 19.61 -5.71
CA ILE A 116 -0.99 20.71 -6.15
C ILE A 116 -0.35 20.40 -7.50
N ASP A 117 -0.12 19.15 -7.87
CA ASP A 117 0.57 18.75 -9.10
C ASP A 117 -0.42 18.52 -10.24
N LEU A 118 -0.65 19.57 -11.04
CA LEU A 118 -1.45 19.47 -12.25
C LEU A 118 -0.64 18.78 -13.37
N GLY A 119 -1.28 17.84 -14.10
CA GLY A 119 -0.69 17.17 -15.26
C GLY A 119 -0.43 18.15 -16.41
N ASP A 120 0.73 18.04 -17.09
CA ASP A 120 1.13 18.98 -18.16
C ASP A 120 0.17 18.97 -19.37
N ASP A 121 -0.49 17.84 -19.59
CA ASP A 121 -1.43 17.58 -20.67
C ASP A 121 -2.82 18.18 -20.42
N GLU A 122 -3.09 18.64 -19.21
CA GLU A 122 -4.36 19.25 -18.80
C GLU A 122 -4.22 20.75 -18.48
N LEU A 123 -3.05 21.35 -18.69
CA LEU A 123 -2.79 22.74 -18.33
C LEU A 123 -3.40 23.73 -19.33
N GLU A 124 -4.26 24.59 -18.82
CA GLU A 124 -4.71 25.80 -19.52
C GLU A 124 -3.56 26.82 -19.65
N PRO A 125 -3.60 27.73 -20.64
CA PRO A 125 -2.53 28.70 -20.89
C PRO A 125 -2.12 29.54 -19.67
N GLU A 126 -3.09 29.91 -18.83
CA GLU A 126 -2.89 30.64 -17.58
C GLU A 126 -2.05 29.83 -16.59
N GLN A 127 -2.31 28.52 -16.50
CA GLN A 127 -1.60 27.61 -15.59
C GLN A 127 -0.15 27.39 -16.04
N VAL A 128 0.07 27.24 -17.36
CA VAL A 128 1.41 27.20 -17.94
C VAL A 128 2.19 28.48 -17.62
N ALA A 129 1.54 29.64 -17.73
CA ALA A 129 2.15 30.94 -17.41
C ALA A 129 2.48 31.06 -15.91
N ALA A 130 1.58 30.64 -15.02
CA ALA A 130 1.78 30.64 -13.58
C ALA A 130 2.93 29.71 -13.15
N ARG A 131 2.99 28.48 -13.68
CA ARG A 131 4.12 27.55 -13.45
C ARG A 131 5.45 28.13 -13.91
N LYS A 132 5.49 28.76 -15.09
CA LYS A 132 6.70 29.44 -15.58
C LYS A 132 7.11 30.60 -14.68
N ALA A 133 6.15 31.38 -14.19
CA ALA A 133 6.40 32.46 -13.25
C ALA A 133 6.90 31.96 -11.89
N PHE A 134 6.35 30.85 -11.40
CA PHE A 134 6.80 30.16 -10.18
C PHE A 134 8.25 29.73 -10.30
N LYS A 135 8.60 29.03 -11.39
CA LYS A 135 9.98 28.64 -11.70
C LYS A 135 10.92 29.84 -11.76
N SER A 136 10.47 30.95 -12.36
CA SER A 136 11.26 32.18 -12.41
C SER A 136 11.48 32.78 -11.02
N TRP A 137 10.43 32.77 -10.18
CA TRP A 137 10.50 33.25 -8.81
C TRP A 137 11.44 32.40 -7.94
N LEU A 138 11.39 31.07 -8.05
CA LEU A 138 12.30 30.17 -7.34
C LEU A 138 13.78 30.46 -7.69
N ASN A 139 14.07 30.58 -8.98
CA ASN A 139 15.40 30.88 -9.48
C ASN A 139 15.91 32.26 -9.03
N LYS A 140 15.06 33.28 -9.10
CA LYS A 140 15.40 34.64 -8.65
C LYS A 140 15.61 34.71 -7.14
N SER A 141 14.81 33.96 -6.38
CA SER A 141 14.90 33.86 -4.92
C SER A 141 16.04 32.97 -4.45
N LYS A 142 16.69 32.22 -5.36
CA LYS A 142 17.79 31.30 -5.10
C LYS A 142 17.43 30.28 -4.01
N ILE A 143 16.24 29.71 -4.12
CA ILE A 143 15.77 28.70 -3.17
C ILE A 143 16.66 27.46 -3.28
N ALA A 144 17.18 26.99 -2.16
CA ALA A 144 17.96 25.78 -2.04
C ALA A 144 17.55 25.07 -0.75
N ALA A 145 17.23 23.79 -0.86
CA ALA A 145 16.87 23.00 0.31
C ALA A 145 18.07 22.87 1.27
N PRO A 146 17.88 23.05 2.58
CA PRO A 146 18.91 22.75 3.57
C PRO A 146 19.28 21.26 3.51
N ALA A 147 20.55 20.95 3.75
CA ALA A 147 20.98 19.57 3.93
C ALA A 147 20.42 19.04 5.25
N VAL A 148 19.67 17.95 5.20
CA VAL A 148 19.04 17.31 6.35
C VAL A 148 19.56 15.88 6.48
N SER A 149 19.93 15.48 7.69
CA SER A 149 20.34 14.10 8.01
C SER A 149 19.17 13.32 8.59
N GLY A 150 18.87 12.16 8.01
CA GLY A 150 17.72 11.34 8.40
C GLY A 150 16.40 11.87 7.81
N GLN A 151 15.30 11.17 8.12
CA GLN A 151 13.96 11.56 7.72
C GLN A 151 13.10 11.83 8.96
N PHE A 152 12.20 12.80 8.87
CA PHE A 152 11.16 13.01 9.87
C PHE A 152 9.91 12.22 9.49
N ASP A 153 9.42 11.35 10.38
CA ASP A 153 8.18 10.60 10.17
C ASP A 153 7.04 11.24 10.96
N PHE A 154 6.20 11.99 10.26
CA PHE A 154 5.09 12.70 10.89
C PHE A 154 4.02 11.76 11.46
N SER A 155 3.70 10.63 10.80
CA SER A 155 2.73 9.68 11.34
C SER A 155 3.28 8.93 12.54
N ALA A 156 4.58 8.66 12.61
CA ALA A 156 5.23 8.12 13.82
C ALA A 156 5.13 9.12 14.98
N TYR A 157 5.44 10.40 14.72
CA TYR A 157 5.29 11.45 15.72
C TYR A 157 3.84 11.55 16.22
N ALA A 158 2.87 11.48 15.30
CA ALA A 158 1.46 11.47 15.66
C ALA A 158 1.03 10.24 16.48
N ALA A 159 1.72 9.11 16.32
CA ALA A 159 1.52 7.90 17.12
C ALA A 159 2.23 7.94 18.49
N GLY A 160 2.93 9.03 18.82
CA GLY A 160 3.58 9.27 20.10
C GLY A 160 5.09 9.03 20.13
N ASP A 161 5.73 8.75 18.99
CA ASP A 161 7.19 8.69 18.92
C ASP A 161 7.79 10.09 19.13
N PRO A 162 9.03 10.20 19.66
CA PRO A 162 9.74 11.47 19.74
C PRO A 162 9.82 12.21 18.38
N PRO A 163 9.67 13.56 18.36
CA PRO A 163 9.83 14.36 17.15
C PRO A 163 11.31 14.50 16.81
N GLU A 164 11.85 13.50 16.13
CA GLU A 164 13.26 13.51 15.74
C GLU A 164 13.43 12.96 14.33
N ARG A 165 14.51 13.40 13.69
CA ARG A 165 14.92 12.83 12.41
C ARG A 165 15.72 11.58 12.67
N ARG A 166 15.28 10.47 12.09
CA ARG A 166 15.88 9.17 12.34
C ARG A 166 16.53 8.64 11.08
N ALA A 167 17.55 7.82 11.30
CA ALA A 167 17.89 6.80 10.34
C ALA A 167 16.71 5.81 10.23
N PRO A 168 16.57 5.10 9.10
CA PRO A 168 15.51 4.12 8.93
C PRO A 168 15.50 3.13 10.09
N PRO A 169 14.32 2.71 10.60
CA PRO A 169 14.25 1.65 11.60
C PRO A 169 15.01 0.43 11.09
N THR A 170 15.88 -0.15 11.92
CA THR A 170 16.58 -1.39 11.55
C THR A 170 15.53 -2.50 11.52
N GLN A 171 15.07 -2.87 10.33
CA GLN A 171 14.14 -3.98 10.20
C GLN A 171 14.91 -5.29 10.27
N GLN A 172 14.48 -6.19 11.16
CA GLN A 172 14.95 -7.57 11.17
C GLN A 172 14.26 -8.33 10.05
N GLY A 173 15.03 -9.08 9.26
CA GLY A 173 14.55 -9.81 8.09
C GLY A 173 14.86 -9.07 6.80
N ALA A 174 16.13 -9.05 6.41
CA ALA A 174 16.49 -8.74 5.03
C ALA A 174 15.92 -9.85 4.13
N ALA A 175 15.27 -9.48 3.03
CA ALA A 175 14.90 -10.46 2.03
C ALA A 175 16.17 -11.19 1.51
N PRO A 176 16.06 -12.48 1.16
CA PRO A 176 17.16 -13.20 0.52
C PRO A 176 17.70 -12.43 -0.69
N VAL A 177 19.01 -12.26 -0.80
CA VAL A 177 19.60 -11.61 -1.98
C VAL A 177 19.40 -12.50 -3.20
N MET A 178 18.88 -11.94 -4.30
CA MET A 178 18.80 -12.63 -5.59
C MET A 178 20.20 -13.01 -6.05
N ASP A 179 20.38 -14.25 -6.52
CA ASP A 179 21.62 -14.58 -7.23
C ASP A 179 21.73 -13.69 -8.50
N PRO A 180 22.84 -12.95 -8.70
CA PRO A 180 23.01 -12.05 -9.84
C PRO A 180 22.85 -12.72 -11.22
N GLY A 181 23.00 -14.04 -11.30
CA GLY A 181 22.79 -14.83 -12.51
C GLY A 181 21.39 -15.41 -12.65
N TYR A 182 20.53 -15.32 -11.63
CA TYR A 182 19.26 -16.06 -11.58
C TYR A 182 18.42 -15.77 -12.82
N LEU A 183 18.17 -14.52 -13.18
CA LEU A 183 17.30 -14.15 -14.30
C LEU A 183 17.89 -14.40 -15.70
N SER A 184 19.12 -14.92 -15.79
CA SER A 184 19.78 -15.18 -17.07
C SER A 184 19.09 -16.28 -17.88
N HIS A 185 18.30 -17.14 -17.22
CA HIS A 185 17.50 -18.16 -17.89
C HIS A 185 16.23 -17.62 -18.56
N ILE A 186 15.82 -16.39 -18.25
CA ILE A 186 14.62 -15.78 -18.84
C ILE A 186 14.98 -15.16 -20.20
N ASP A 187 14.52 -15.81 -21.26
CA ASP A 187 14.84 -15.46 -22.65
C ASP A 187 14.45 -14.01 -22.98
N GLY A 188 15.42 -13.23 -23.45
CA GLY A 188 15.22 -11.89 -23.99
C GLY A 188 14.70 -10.82 -23.01
N MET A 189 14.78 -11.06 -21.69
CA MET A 189 14.48 -10.04 -20.68
C MET A 189 15.54 -8.93 -20.69
N GLY A 190 15.11 -7.66 -20.71
CA GLY A 190 15.99 -6.50 -20.69
C GLY A 190 16.81 -6.38 -19.41
N GLU A 191 18.03 -5.85 -19.50
CA GLU A 191 18.95 -5.73 -18.36
C GLU A 191 18.39 -4.79 -17.27
N ARG A 192 17.69 -3.73 -17.66
CA ARG A 192 17.03 -2.85 -16.68
C ARG A 192 15.91 -3.57 -15.93
N LEU A 193 15.10 -4.36 -16.61
CA LEU A 193 14.06 -5.16 -15.95
C LEU A 193 14.69 -6.17 -14.99
N LYS A 194 15.78 -6.84 -15.37
CA LYS A 194 16.52 -7.74 -14.46
C LYS A 194 17.02 -7.03 -13.21
N MET A 195 17.54 -5.81 -13.37
CA MET A 195 17.94 -4.96 -12.23
C MET A 195 16.72 -4.62 -11.36
N LEU A 196 15.59 -4.20 -11.93
CA LEU A 196 14.38 -3.90 -11.14
C LEU A 196 13.87 -5.14 -10.38
N CYS A 197 13.90 -6.32 -10.99
CA CYS A 197 13.56 -7.58 -10.35
C CYS A 197 14.48 -7.96 -9.16
N SER A 198 15.75 -7.54 -9.19
CA SER A 198 16.67 -7.78 -8.07
C SER A 198 16.40 -6.87 -6.87
N LEU A 199 15.63 -5.79 -7.04
CA LEU A 199 15.28 -4.83 -6.00
C LEU A 199 14.01 -5.21 -5.23
N VAL A 200 13.02 -5.81 -5.90
CA VAL A 200 11.75 -6.19 -5.27
C VAL A 200 11.97 -7.15 -4.10
N GLY A 201 11.27 -6.92 -3.00
CA GLY A 201 11.45 -7.63 -1.73
C GLY A 201 12.43 -6.96 -0.76
N ARG A 202 13.26 -6.01 -1.21
CA ARG A 202 14.21 -5.32 -0.31
C ARG A 202 13.52 -4.28 0.56
N THR A 203 14.08 -4.02 1.73
CA THR A 203 13.62 -2.92 2.61
C THR A 203 13.97 -1.57 1.99
N ALA A 204 13.17 -0.53 2.25
CA ALA A 204 13.42 0.82 1.75
C ALA A 204 14.79 1.40 2.17
N ALA A 205 15.38 0.89 3.24
CA ALA A 205 16.72 1.25 3.73
C ALA A 205 17.87 0.53 3.03
N ASP A 206 17.60 -0.37 2.08
CA ASP A 206 18.63 -1.09 1.35
C ASP A 206 19.49 -0.11 0.52
N PRO A 207 20.83 -0.12 0.65
CA PRO A 207 21.69 0.85 -0.03
C PRO A 207 21.63 0.79 -1.56
N GLU A 208 21.44 -0.40 -2.13
CA GLU A 208 21.35 -0.59 -3.59
C GLU A 208 20.03 -0.02 -4.10
N LEU A 209 18.92 -0.31 -3.39
CA LEU A 209 17.63 0.29 -3.68
C LEU A 209 17.64 1.81 -3.53
N CYS A 210 18.26 2.34 -2.48
CA CYS A 210 18.40 3.79 -2.29
C CYS A 210 19.17 4.44 -3.45
N ALA A 211 20.27 3.81 -3.90
CA ALA A 211 21.06 4.33 -5.01
C ALA A 211 20.29 4.32 -6.34
N VAL A 212 19.53 3.26 -6.62
CA VAL A 212 18.68 3.20 -7.81
C VAL A 212 17.53 4.20 -7.73
N ALA A 213 16.90 4.35 -6.55
CA ALA A 213 15.83 5.31 -6.36
C ALA A 213 16.33 6.76 -6.54
N ASP A 214 17.51 7.10 -6.02
CA ASP A 214 18.13 8.41 -6.24
C ASP A 214 18.43 8.65 -7.73
N GLN A 215 18.91 7.62 -8.44
CA GLN A 215 19.17 7.72 -9.89
C GLN A 215 17.89 7.91 -10.72
N ILE A 216 16.81 7.21 -10.40
CA ILE A 216 15.56 7.22 -11.19
C ILE A 216 14.67 8.41 -10.80
N PHE A 217 14.50 8.65 -9.50
CA PHE A 217 13.54 9.60 -8.95
C PHE A 217 14.18 10.87 -8.40
N GLY A 218 15.50 10.91 -8.19
CA GLY A 218 16.18 12.06 -7.55
C GLY A 218 15.88 12.22 -6.06
N LYS A 219 15.23 11.22 -5.44
CA LYS A 219 14.85 11.21 -4.02
C LYS A 219 15.00 9.81 -3.41
N ALA A 220 15.27 9.78 -2.12
CA ALA A 220 15.39 8.53 -1.36
C ALA A 220 14.01 7.86 -1.17
N PRO A 221 13.96 6.52 -1.03
CA PRO A 221 12.74 5.81 -0.66
C PRO A 221 12.14 6.30 0.67
N PRO A 222 10.84 6.07 0.91
CA PRO A 222 10.21 6.31 2.21
C PRO A 222 10.81 5.35 3.24
N GLN A 223 11.64 5.88 4.14
CA GLN A 223 12.40 5.06 5.08
C GLN A 223 11.56 4.54 6.25
N SER A 224 10.35 5.06 6.40
CA SER A 224 9.37 4.58 7.34
C SER A 224 7.95 4.83 6.85
N ILE A 225 7.04 3.98 7.30
CA ILE A 225 5.60 4.14 7.14
C ILE A 225 4.97 4.09 8.53
N GLY A 226 4.42 5.23 8.97
CA GLY A 226 3.71 5.34 10.24
C GLY A 226 2.35 4.64 10.26
N ASN A 227 1.70 4.56 11.42
CA ASN A 227 0.50 3.74 11.64
C ASN A 227 -0.83 4.51 11.67
N ALA A 228 -0.89 5.67 10.99
CA ALA A 228 -2.16 6.29 10.65
C ALA A 228 -3.01 5.28 9.86
N LYS A 229 -4.32 5.19 10.15
CA LYS A 229 -5.22 4.07 9.78
C LYS A 229 -5.28 3.70 8.29
N HIS A 230 -4.64 4.46 7.40
CA HIS A 230 -4.83 4.39 5.96
C HIS A 230 -3.51 4.30 5.15
N ASP A 231 -2.34 4.51 5.76
CA ASP A 231 -1.05 4.53 5.06
C ASP A 231 -0.29 3.20 5.23
N ASP A 232 -0.74 2.12 4.62
CA ASP A 232 0.01 0.85 4.63
C ASP A 232 1.02 0.72 3.49
N SER A 233 0.91 1.60 2.50
CA SER A 233 1.74 1.63 1.31
C SER A 233 1.96 3.05 0.82
N ILE A 234 3.13 3.32 0.25
CA ILE A 234 3.52 4.62 -0.27
C ILE A 234 4.15 4.42 -1.66
N TRP A 235 3.69 5.22 -2.61
CA TRP A 235 4.27 5.29 -3.93
C TRP A 235 5.52 6.18 -3.93
N LEU A 236 6.53 5.76 -4.66
CA LEU A 236 7.65 6.60 -5.08
C LEU A 236 7.60 6.73 -6.59
N THR A 237 7.28 7.94 -7.03
CA THR A 237 7.01 8.36 -8.40
C THR A 237 7.84 9.59 -8.74
N ALA A 238 8.08 9.79 -10.04
CA ALA A 238 8.58 11.06 -10.57
C ALA A 238 8.05 11.23 -12.00
N LYS A 239 7.73 12.46 -12.39
CA LYS A 239 7.08 12.78 -13.68
C LYS A 239 7.82 12.28 -14.92
N LYS A 240 9.15 12.15 -14.84
CA LYS A 240 10.00 11.66 -15.94
C LYS A 240 10.42 10.21 -15.77
N ALA A 241 10.08 9.58 -14.66
CA ALA A 241 10.35 8.17 -14.47
C ALA A 241 9.36 7.36 -15.31
N ASP A 242 9.87 6.38 -16.03
CA ASP A 242 9.11 5.37 -16.75
C ASP A 242 8.79 4.16 -15.88
N VAL A 243 9.02 4.25 -14.57
CA VAL A 243 8.69 3.24 -13.58
C VAL A 243 8.17 3.90 -12.30
N SER A 244 7.42 3.16 -11.49
CA SER A 244 6.93 3.60 -10.17
C SER A 244 7.18 2.50 -9.15
N PHE A 245 7.62 2.87 -7.95
CA PHE A 245 7.89 1.92 -6.86
C PHE A 245 6.78 2.01 -5.82
N LEU A 246 6.24 0.86 -5.41
CA LEU A 246 5.27 0.75 -4.32
C LEU A 246 5.98 0.16 -3.10
N PHE A 247 6.13 0.98 -2.08
CA PHE A 247 6.63 0.55 -0.77
C PHE A 247 5.46 0.17 0.11
N SER A 248 5.57 -0.93 0.83
CA SER A 248 4.48 -1.43 1.65
C SER A 248 5.00 -2.14 2.87
N ARG A 249 4.27 -1.97 3.96
CA ARG A 249 4.42 -2.85 5.11
C ARG A 249 3.50 -4.06 5.04
N LYS A 250 2.54 -4.08 4.12
CA LYS A 250 1.48 -5.09 3.93
C LYS A 250 1.89 -6.30 3.11
N VAL A 251 3.19 -6.59 3.03
CA VAL A 251 3.68 -7.83 2.45
C VAL A 251 3.14 -9.03 3.23
N LEU A 252 2.27 -9.80 2.59
CA LEU A 252 1.58 -10.96 3.15
C LEU A 252 1.98 -12.21 2.36
N ASN A 253 3.22 -12.60 2.56
CA ASN A 253 3.87 -13.70 1.87
C ASN A 253 4.69 -14.53 2.89
N PRO A 254 4.66 -15.88 2.85
CA PRO A 254 5.36 -16.73 3.83
C PRO A 254 6.87 -16.52 3.90
N ASN A 255 7.51 -16.04 2.83
CA ASN A 255 8.95 -15.77 2.80
C ASN A 255 9.33 -14.44 3.49
N TYR A 256 8.33 -13.65 3.90
CA TYR A 256 8.51 -12.36 4.56
C TYR A 256 7.82 -12.42 5.92
N ALA A 257 8.60 -12.17 6.98
CA ALA A 257 8.06 -12.18 8.33
C ALA A 257 6.91 -11.15 8.43
N PRO A 258 5.69 -11.56 8.85
CA PRO A 258 4.61 -10.61 9.04
C PRO A 258 5.01 -9.60 10.12
N VAL A 259 4.99 -8.31 9.77
CA VAL A 259 5.22 -7.27 10.77
C VAL A 259 3.89 -6.95 11.46
N PRO A 260 3.78 -7.12 12.79
CA PRO A 260 2.56 -6.79 13.51
C PRO A 260 2.20 -5.31 13.34
N ILE A 261 0.91 -5.03 13.17
CA ILE A 261 0.42 -3.66 13.19
C ILE A 261 0.51 -3.15 14.64
N SER A 262 1.35 -2.14 14.87
CA SER A 262 1.55 -1.52 16.19
C SER A 262 1.82 -0.02 16.01
N ASN A 263 1.63 0.80 17.04
CA ASN A 263 1.83 2.26 16.92
C ASN A 263 3.25 2.72 16.55
N LYS A 264 4.20 1.81 16.33
CA LYS A 264 5.59 2.12 15.97
C LYS A 264 5.76 2.20 14.46
N ALA A 265 6.59 3.15 14.04
CA ALA A 265 7.09 3.22 12.67
C ALA A 265 7.88 1.96 12.29
N ILE A 266 7.79 1.56 11.02
CA ILE A 266 8.57 0.46 10.48
C ILE A 266 9.14 0.83 9.12
N CYS A 267 10.28 0.23 8.76
CA CYS A 267 10.79 0.31 7.40
C CYS A 267 9.89 -0.55 6.49
N PRO A 268 9.39 -0.04 5.36
CA PRO A 268 8.61 -0.83 4.42
C PRO A 268 9.51 -1.64 3.48
N PHE A 269 8.92 -2.66 2.83
CA PHE A 269 9.55 -3.36 1.72
C PHE A 269 9.15 -2.71 0.39
N LEU A 270 10.01 -2.77 -0.62
CA LEU A 270 9.61 -2.57 -2.01
C LEU A 270 8.75 -3.77 -2.43
N GLU A 271 7.43 -3.59 -2.38
CA GLU A 271 6.46 -4.63 -2.72
C GLU A 271 6.41 -4.85 -4.22
N SER A 272 6.33 -3.74 -4.97
CA SER A 272 6.04 -3.77 -6.40
C SER A 272 6.76 -2.66 -7.17
N VAL A 273 7.12 -2.96 -8.40
CA VAL A 273 7.65 -2.01 -9.39
C VAL A 273 6.77 -2.07 -10.62
N PHE A 274 6.09 -0.97 -10.91
CA PHE A 274 5.23 -0.83 -12.08
C PHE A 274 6.02 -0.21 -13.22
N LEU A 275 5.91 -0.78 -14.42
CA LEU A 275 6.47 -0.19 -15.63
C LEU A 275 5.41 0.77 -16.20
N GLY A 276 5.78 2.05 -16.31
CA GLY A 276 4.91 3.09 -16.84
C GLY A 276 4.89 3.10 -18.37
N ASP A 277 3.99 3.91 -18.94
CA ASP A 277 3.77 4.01 -20.39
C ASP A 277 5.03 4.38 -21.19
N ALA A 278 5.98 5.09 -20.59
CA ALA A 278 7.23 5.50 -21.22
C ALA A 278 8.30 4.39 -21.24
N TYR A 279 8.07 3.26 -20.55
CA TYR A 279 9.02 2.17 -20.51
C TYR A 279 9.07 1.49 -21.88
N SER A 280 10.28 1.35 -22.43
CA SER A 280 10.48 0.90 -23.81
C SER A 280 11.50 -0.22 -23.97
N GLU A 281 12.15 -0.64 -22.89
CA GLU A 281 13.08 -1.76 -22.92
C GLU A 281 12.35 -3.11 -23.05
N PRO A 282 12.99 -4.15 -23.59
CA PRO A 282 12.37 -5.47 -23.70
C PRO A 282 11.91 -6.05 -22.35
N VAL A 283 10.70 -6.63 -22.33
CA VAL A 283 10.16 -7.36 -21.17
C VAL A 283 10.54 -8.84 -21.23
N LEU A 284 10.10 -9.55 -22.27
CA LEU A 284 10.39 -10.97 -22.52
C LEU A 284 10.63 -11.18 -24.01
N PHE A 285 11.45 -12.17 -24.35
CA PHE A 285 11.74 -12.58 -25.73
C PHE A 285 12.31 -11.47 -26.63
N GLY A 286 12.87 -10.40 -26.05
CA GLY A 286 13.31 -9.23 -26.78
C GLY A 286 12.17 -8.31 -27.22
N LEU A 287 10.95 -8.50 -26.70
CA LEU A 287 9.73 -7.81 -27.10
C LEU A 287 9.14 -6.97 -25.96
N HIS A 288 8.38 -5.95 -26.33
CA HIS A 288 7.61 -5.07 -25.45
C HIS A 288 6.28 -4.71 -26.13
N GLY A 289 5.29 -4.24 -25.36
CA GLY A 289 4.00 -3.80 -25.87
C GLY A 289 3.21 -4.93 -26.55
N ASP A 290 2.35 -4.59 -27.51
CA ASP A 290 1.38 -5.54 -28.06
C ASP A 290 2.03 -6.72 -28.79
N ALA A 291 3.21 -6.52 -29.38
CA ALA A 291 3.97 -7.57 -30.05
C ALA A 291 4.39 -8.71 -29.10
N LEU A 292 4.35 -8.47 -27.79
CA LEU A 292 4.71 -9.46 -26.77
C LEU A 292 3.67 -10.58 -26.65
N TRP A 293 2.38 -10.28 -26.84
CA TRP A 293 1.29 -11.22 -26.51
C TRP A 293 1.29 -12.48 -27.37
N ASP A 294 1.54 -12.35 -28.68
CA ASP A 294 1.63 -13.52 -29.57
C ASP A 294 2.79 -14.45 -29.17
N ALA A 295 3.91 -13.88 -28.75
CA ALA A 295 5.06 -14.63 -28.26
C ALA A 295 4.77 -15.32 -26.92
N ILE A 296 4.06 -14.66 -26.00
CA ILE A 296 3.62 -15.25 -24.73
C ILE A 296 2.68 -16.42 -24.99
N ALA A 297 1.64 -16.23 -25.80
CA ALA A 297 0.66 -17.29 -26.10
C ALA A 297 1.34 -18.53 -26.72
N GLN A 298 2.38 -18.32 -27.54
CA GLN A 298 3.12 -19.41 -28.16
C GLN A 298 4.13 -20.10 -27.22
N ARG A 299 4.86 -19.33 -26.41
CA ARG A 299 6.04 -19.82 -25.65
C ARG A 299 5.74 -20.14 -24.19
N LEU A 300 4.72 -19.50 -23.60
CA LEU A 300 4.28 -19.65 -22.21
C LEU A 300 2.78 -19.94 -22.13
N PRO A 301 2.26 -20.96 -22.85
CA PRO A 301 0.82 -21.21 -22.92
C PRO A 301 0.20 -21.60 -21.58
N GLN A 302 1.00 -22.05 -20.60
CA GLN A 302 0.52 -22.42 -19.26
C GLN A 302 0.39 -21.21 -18.33
N GLN A 303 1.10 -20.11 -18.63
CA GLN A 303 1.07 -18.87 -17.86
C GLN A 303 0.15 -17.83 -18.50
N TYR A 304 -0.27 -18.06 -19.75
CA TYR A 304 -1.12 -17.18 -20.53
C TYR A 304 -2.61 -17.43 -20.26
N LYS A 305 -3.34 -16.36 -20.00
CA LYS A 305 -4.80 -16.36 -19.92
C LYS A 305 -5.36 -15.28 -20.84
N GLU A 306 -6.38 -15.64 -21.61
CA GLU A 306 -7.18 -14.72 -22.41
C GLU A 306 -8.64 -14.88 -22.02
N THR A 307 -9.28 -13.79 -21.64
CA THR A 307 -10.71 -13.72 -21.33
C THR A 307 -11.35 -12.61 -22.15
N VAL A 308 -12.63 -12.79 -22.44
CA VAL A 308 -13.45 -11.76 -23.07
C VAL A 308 -14.50 -11.36 -22.05
N ASP A 309 -14.56 -10.09 -21.71
CA ASP A 309 -15.54 -9.58 -20.75
C ASP A 309 -16.95 -9.47 -21.35
N GLU A 310 -17.91 -9.00 -20.55
CA GLU A 310 -19.31 -8.86 -20.99
C GLU A 310 -19.48 -7.82 -22.10
N ASP A 311 -18.56 -6.87 -22.21
CA ASP A 311 -18.54 -5.81 -23.23
C ASP A 311 -17.82 -6.23 -24.52
N GLY A 312 -17.20 -7.41 -24.52
CA GLY A 312 -16.47 -7.97 -25.66
C GLY A 312 -15.00 -7.54 -25.74
N GLU A 313 -14.48 -6.86 -24.71
CA GLU A 313 -13.08 -6.47 -24.62
C GLU A 313 -12.21 -7.68 -24.26
N VAL A 314 -11.05 -7.74 -24.90
CA VAL A 314 -10.11 -8.86 -24.72
C VAL A 314 -9.12 -8.52 -23.61
N GLU A 315 -9.21 -9.25 -22.52
CA GLU A 315 -8.23 -9.19 -21.44
C GLU A 315 -7.19 -10.30 -21.63
N LYS A 316 -5.92 -9.91 -21.65
CA LYS A 316 -4.79 -10.84 -21.65
C LYS A 316 -4.02 -10.71 -20.36
N ALA A 317 -3.58 -11.84 -19.79
CA ALA A 317 -2.75 -11.86 -18.60
C ALA A 317 -1.65 -12.92 -18.73
N CYS A 318 -0.50 -12.63 -18.15
CA CYS A 318 0.59 -13.58 -17.97
C CYS A 318 1.24 -13.33 -16.61
N THR A 319 1.43 -14.39 -15.83
CA THR A 319 2.17 -14.32 -14.56
C THR A 319 3.35 -15.28 -14.64
N LEU A 320 4.56 -14.75 -14.52
CA LEU A 320 5.80 -15.51 -14.61
C LEU A 320 6.53 -15.46 -13.26
N PRO A 321 6.68 -16.60 -12.56
CA PRO A 321 7.53 -16.67 -11.38
C PRO A 321 8.97 -16.28 -11.73
N LEU A 322 9.55 -15.37 -10.96
CA LEU A 322 10.90 -14.82 -11.21
C LEU A 322 11.94 -15.27 -10.20
N ASP A 323 11.56 -15.56 -8.97
CA ASP A 323 12.47 -16.01 -7.91
C ASP A 323 11.68 -16.70 -6.80
N PRO A 324 11.78 -18.03 -6.65
CA PRO A 324 11.03 -18.77 -5.65
C PRO A 324 11.53 -18.49 -4.22
N ALA A 325 12.78 -18.04 -4.03
CA ALA A 325 13.29 -17.74 -2.68
C ALA A 325 12.71 -16.45 -2.10
N ARG A 326 12.40 -15.49 -2.97
CA ARG A 326 11.72 -14.24 -2.61
C ARG A 326 10.23 -14.23 -2.99
N ASP A 327 9.76 -15.31 -3.60
CA ASP A 327 8.43 -15.42 -4.21
C ASP A 327 8.04 -14.17 -5.02
N THR A 328 8.95 -13.72 -5.89
CA THR A 328 8.68 -12.59 -6.78
C THR A 328 8.18 -13.09 -8.13
N GLU A 329 7.31 -12.32 -8.74
CA GLU A 329 6.71 -12.61 -10.04
C GLU A 329 6.72 -11.37 -10.95
N LEU A 330 6.74 -11.61 -12.26
CA LEU A 330 6.42 -10.64 -13.28
C LEU A 330 4.97 -10.87 -13.69
N ARG A 331 4.12 -9.88 -13.41
CA ARG A 331 2.74 -9.85 -13.86
C ARG A 331 2.61 -8.93 -15.06
N LEU A 332 2.08 -9.46 -16.15
CA LEU A 332 1.74 -8.74 -17.36
C LEU A 332 0.24 -8.81 -17.55
N TRP A 333 -0.39 -7.69 -17.89
CA TRP A 333 -1.82 -7.68 -18.20
C TRP A 333 -2.15 -6.62 -19.23
N MET A 334 -3.24 -6.84 -19.96
CA MET A 334 -3.81 -5.84 -20.84
C MET A 334 -4.88 -5.06 -20.10
N ASN A 335 -4.84 -3.73 -20.18
CA ASN A 335 -5.90 -2.85 -19.72
C ASN A 335 -6.09 -1.74 -20.76
N ASN A 336 -7.33 -1.50 -21.20
CA ASN A 336 -7.66 -0.51 -22.23
C ASN A 336 -6.80 -0.65 -23.51
N GLY A 337 -6.58 -1.88 -23.96
CA GLY A 337 -5.76 -2.18 -25.14
C GLY A 337 -4.25 -1.92 -24.96
N ARG A 338 -3.77 -1.64 -23.75
CA ARG A 338 -2.35 -1.41 -23.46
C ARG A 338 -1.76 -2.55 -22.64
N THR A 339 -0.53 -2.91 -22.96
CA THR A 339 0.26 -3.86 -22.18
C THR A 339 0.84 -3.16 -20.96
N ASN A 340 0.49 -3.65 -19.78
CA ASN A 340 0.98 -3.21 -18.48
C ASN A 340 1.86 -4.30 -17.87
N ALA A 341 2.82 -3.88 -17.05
CA ALA A 341 3.75 -4.79 -16.41
C ALA A 341 4.06 -4.35 -14.98
N CYS A 342 4.14 -5.31 -14.08
CA CYS A 342 4.53 -5.13 -12.70
C CYS A 342 5.45 -6.27 -12.26
N VAL A 343 6.57 -5.94 -11.64
CA VAL A 343 7.35 -6.91 -10.87
C VAL A 343 6.95 -6.77 -9.42
N GLN A 344 6.53 -7.85 -8.77
CA GLN A 344 6.00 -7.77 -7.41
C GLN A 344 6.39 -8.99 -6.58
N ILE A 345 6.36 -8.83 -5.26
CA ILE A 345 6.27 -9.96 -4.34
C ILE A 345 4.87 -10.56 -4.53
N ALA A 346 4.77 -11.88 -4.73
CA ALA A 346 3.49 -12.56 -4.77
C ALA A 346 2.74 -12.32 -3.45
N GLN A 347 1.58 -11.68 -3.52
CA GLN A 347 0.78 -11.37 -2.33
C GLN A 347 -0.25 -12.47 -2.08
N GLY A 348 -0.50 -12.75 -0.80
CA GLY A 348 -1.69 -13.50 -0.43
C GLY A 348 -2.96 -12.77 -0.87
N ARG A 349 -4.03 -13.53 -1.06
CA ARG A 349 -5.37 -13.00 -1.32
C ARG A 349 -6.11 -12.84 -0.01
N GLU A 350 -6.75 -11.69 0.16
CA GLU A 350 -7.62 -11.45 1.30
C GLU A 350 -8.75 -12.48 1.27
N LEU A 351 -9.01 -13.14 2.40
CA LEU A 351 -10.17 -14.00 2.63
C LEU A 351 -11.21 -13.26 3.47
N ALA A 352 -10.76 -12.51 4.49
CA ALA A 352 -11.62 -11.65 5.28
C ALA A 352 -10.85 -10.43 5.79
N ARG A 353 -11.43 -9.25 5.63
CA ARG A 353 -10.91 -7.99 6.18
C ARG A 353 -10.70 -8.05 7.70
N PRO A 354 -9.79 -7.24 8.28
CA PRO A 354 -9.55 -7.22 9.73
C PRO A 354 -10.82 -7.11 10.58
N GLU A 355 -11.77 -6.25 10.18
CA GLU A 355 -13.02 -6.02 10.91
C GLU A 355 -13.96 -7.22 10.82
N ALA A 356 -14.03 -7.85 9.65
CA ALA A 356 -14.87 -9.01 9.40
C ALA A 356 -14.29 -10.27 10.06
N ALA A 357 -12.98 -10.49 9.95
CA ALA A 357 -12.30 -11.64 10.55
C ALA A 357 -12.57 -11.73 12.05
N LYS A 358 -12.55 -10.59 12.76
CA LYS A 358 -12.82 -10.51 14.20
C LYS A 358 -14.26 -10.87 14.59
N GLN A 359 -15.19 -10.88 13.64
CA GLN A 359 -16.57 -11.27 13.88
C GLN A 359 -16.74 -12.78 13.68
N ILE A 360 -17.36 -13.45 14.65
CA ILE A 360 -17.55 -14.90 14.61
C ILE A 360 -18.45 -15.36 13.44
N ASN A 361 -19.42 -14.51 13.08
CA ASN A 361 -20.37 -14.74 11.98
C ASN A 361 -19.69 -14.72 10.59
N SER A 362 -18.45 -14.25 10.46
CA SER A 362 -17.65 -14.34 9.24
C SER A 362 -17.22 -15.79 8.93
N GLY A 363 -17.22 -16.65 9.94
CA GLY A 363 -16.71 -18.03 9.83
C GLY A 363 -15.19 -18.15 9.80
N ALA A 364 -14.43 -17.04 9.86
CA ALA A 364 -12.97 -17.04 9.77
C ALA A 364 -12.31 -17.95 10.81
N GLY A 365 -12.68 -17.82 12.08
CA GLY A 365 -12.15 -18.67 13.16
C GLY A 365 -12.49 -20.15 12.97
N LEU A 366 -13.74 -20.46 12.64
CA LEU A 366 -14.18 -21.84 12.41
C LEU A 366 -13.49 -22.49 11.22
N PHE A 367 -13.30 -21.74 10.13
CA PHE A 367 -12.53 -22.18 8.98
C PHE A 367 -11.06 -22.44 9.35
N MET A 368 -10.45 -21.56 10.15
CA MET A 368 -9.08 -21.72 10.64
C MET A 368 -8.91 -22.98 11.51
N GLN A 369 -9.88 -23.29 12.36
CA GLN A 369 -9.89 -24.54 13.13
C GLN A 369 -9.99 -25.77 12.22
N TRP A 370 -10.87 -25.73 11.22
CA TRP A 370 -10.98 -26.81 10.24
C TRP A 370 -9.66 -27.01 9.48
N ALA A 371 -9.04 -25.92 9.01
CA ALA A 371 -7.73 -25.98 8.35
C ALA A 371 -6.64 -26.52 9.28
N LEU A 372 -6.64 -26.14 10.57
CA LEU A 372 -5.71 -26.65 11.58
C LEU A 372 -5.83 -28.17 11.77
N GLU A 373 -7.06 -28.70 11.84
CA GLU A 373 -7.31 -30.14 12.02
C GLU A 373 -6.87 -30.97 10.80
N ASN A 374 -6.84 -30.35 9.62
CA ASN A 374 -6.32 -30.97 8.40
C ASN A 374 -4.82 -30.73 8.18
N GLY A 375 -4.15 -30.01 9.08
CA GLY A 375 -2.72 -29.70 8.96
C GLY A 375 -2.39 -28.65 7.91
N TRP A 376 -3.36 -27.82 7.52
CA TRP A 376 -3.23 -26.84 6.44
C TRP A 376 -2.92 -25.42 6.89
N LEU A 377 -2.51 -25.20 8.15
CA LEU A 377 -2.08 -23.87 8.58
C LEU A 377 -0.59 -23.66 8.38
N GLU A 378 -0.25 -22.54 7.74
CA GLU A 378 1.14 -22.06 7.65
C GLU A 378 1.52 -21.36 8.97
N ARG A 379 2.18 -22.09 9.86
CA ARG A 379 2.50 -21.61 11.22
C ARG A 379 3.41 -20.39 11.22
N ALA A 380 4.27 -20.24 10.23
CA ALA A 380 5.15 -19.06 10.10
C ALA A 380 4.37 -17.74 10.02
N MET A 381 3.11 -17.79 9.56
CA MET A 381 2.23 -16.62 9.49
C MET A 381 1.61 -16.22 10.83
N PHE A 382 1.88 -16.96 11.91
CA PHE A 382 1.34 -16.72 13.26
C PHE A 382 2.45 -16.51 14.31
N PRO A 383 3.31 -15.49 14.14
CA PRO A 383 4.45 -15.29 15.01
C PRO A 383 4.03 -15.14 16.48
N GLY A 384 4.60 -15.99 17.35
CA GLY A 384 4.36 -15.97 18.79
C GLY A 384 3.05 -16.63 19.25
N GLN A 385 2.33 -17.34 18.38
CA GLN A 385 1.03 -17.97 18.72
C GLN A 385 1.07 -19.51 18.77
N ASP A 386 2.25 -20.13 18.82
CA ASP A 386 2.39 -21.59 18.79
C ASP A 386 1.59 -22.30 19.88
N GLU A 387 1.63 -21.79 21.11
CA GLU A 387 0.88 -22.38 22.24
C GLU A 387 -0.64 -22.31 22.04
N LEU A 388 -1.13 -21.19 21.49
CA LEU A 388 -2.55 -21.02 21.18
C LEU A 388 -2.99 -21.97 20.07
N ILE A 389 -2.18 -22.09 19.01
CA ILE A 389 -2.43 -23.04 17.91
C ILE A 389 -2.43 -24.49 18.43
N ASP A 390 -1.49 -24.85 19.30
CA ASP A 390 -1.44 -26.18 19.89
C ASP A 390 -2.64 -26.45 20.82
N SER A 391 -3.11 -25.44 21.55
CA SER A 391 -4.34 -25.52 22.35
C SER A 391 -5.59 -25.65 21.50
N MET A 392 -5.70 -24.92 20.38
CA MET A 392 -6.76 -25.08 19.39
C MET A 392 -6.77 -26.49 18.79
N ARG A 393 -5.59 -27.07 18.50
CA ARG A 393 -5.48 -28.45 17.99
C ARG A 393 -6.03 -29.47 18.99
N ARG A 394 -5.89 -29.21 20.29
CA ARG A 394 -6.49 -30.03 21.36
C ARG A 394 -7.96 -29.67 21.63
N ARG A 395 -8.53 -28.72 20.88
CA ARG A 395 -9.87 -28.12 21.06
C ARG A 395 -10.07 -27.54 22.47
N GLU A 396 -8.99 -27.04 23.07
CA GLU A 396 -8.99 -26.40 24.40
C GLU A 396 -9.12 -24.88 24.32
N ALA A 397 -8.67 -24.28 23.21
CA ALA A 397 -8.80 -22.86 22.92
C ALA A 397 -9.84 -22.60 21.83
N ARG A 398 -10.44 -21.41 21.88
CA ARG A 398 -11.43 -20.97 20.90
C ARG A 398 -10.74 -20.36 19.67
N PRO A 399 -11.14 -20.74 18.45
CA PRO A 399 -10.57 -20.19 17.22
C PRO A 399 -10.70 -18.67 17.10
N SER A 400 -11.78 -18.10 17.64
CA SER A 400 -12.01 -16.66 17.78
C SER A 400 -10.87 -15.95 18.52
N GLN A 401 -10.20 -16.61 19.47
CA GLN A 401 -9.03 -16.06 20.17
C GLN A 401 -7.84 -15.89 19.22
N LEU A 402 -7.57 -16.89 18.36
CA LEU A 402 -6.50 -16.78 17.37
C LEU A 402 -6.77 -15.66 16.39
N VAL A 403 -8.02 -15.52 15.92
CA VAL A 403 -8.38 -14.44 15.01
C VAL A 403 -8.19 -13.06 15.66
N GLN A 404 -8.60 -12.90 16.91
CA GLN A 404 -8.44 -11.63 17.64
C GLN A 404 -6.97 -11.25 17.88
N LEU A 405 -6.11 -12.24 18.14
CA LEU A 405 -4.71 -12.00 18.52
C LEU A 405 -3.76 -11.97 17.33
N ALA A 406 -4.00 -12.77 16.30
CA ALA A 406 -3.03 -13.03 15.25
C ALA A 406 -3.41 -12.42 13.89
N LEU A 407 -4.70 -12.27 13.60
CA LEU A 407 -5.18 -11.77 12.30
C LEU A 407 -5.41 -10.26 12.31
N THR A 408 -4.44 -9.50 12.82
CA THR A 408 -4.53 -8.03 12.89
C THR A 408 -4.64 -7.38 11.52
N ARG A 409 -4.25 -8.10 10.46
CA ARG A 409 -4.26 -7.67 9.06
C ARG A 409 -5.40 -8.30 8.25
N GLY A 410 -6.29 -9.04 8.89
CA GLY A 410 -7.31 -9.88 8.22
C GLY A 410 -6.87 -11.33 8.07
N LEU A 411 -7.78 -12.17 7.58
CA LEU A 411 -7.48 -13.53 7.15
C LEU A 411 -7.09 -13.50 5.67
N TRP A 412 -6.00 -14.20 5.33
CA TRP A 412 -5.43 -14.27 3.98
C TRP A 412 -5.13 -15.72 3.63
N ASP A 413 -5.16 -16.07 2.35
CA ASP A 413 -4.93 -17.44 1.89
C ASP A 413 -3.50 -17.94 2.16
N THR A 414 -2.52 -17.04 2.32
CA THR A 414 -1.15 -17.38 2.71
C THR A 414 -1.01 -17.86 4.15
N HIS A 415 -2.05 -17.69 4.99
CA HIS A 415 -2.13 -18.40 6.28
C HIS A 415 -2.37 -19.91 6.12
N LEU A 416 -2.68 -20.36 4.91
CA LEU A 416 -2.88 -21.76 4.57
C LEU A 416 -1.65 -22.31 3.86
N THR A 417 -1.39 -23.61 4.02
CA THR A 417 -0.39 -24.34 3.24
C THR A 417 -0.78 -24.39 1.76
N ASP A 418 0.20 -24.65 0.89
CA ASP A 418 -0.03 -24.81 -0.55
C ASP A 418 -0.55 -26.23 -0.90
N GLU A 419 -1.71 -26.58 -0.35
CA GLU A 419 -2.42 -27.82 -0.70
C GLU A 419 -3.21 -27.61 -2.01
N PRO A 420 -3.18 -28.55 -2.98
CA PRO A 420 -3.83 -28.38 -4.27
C PRO A 420 -5.29 -27.91 -4.18
N GLY A 421 -5.55 -26.73 -4.76
CA GLY A 421 -6.85 -26.09 -4.81
C GLY A 421 -7.36 -25.48 -3.50
N LEU A 422 -6.66 -25.63 -2.36
CA LEU A 422 -7.13 -25.15 -1.06
C LEU A 422 -7.27 -23.62 -1.02
N ARG A 423 -6.20 -22.90 -1.40
CA ARG A 423 -6.19 -21.43 -1.37
C ARG A 423 -7.24 -20.84 -2.32
N GLN A 424 -7.39 -21.42 -3.51
CA GLN A 424 -8.41 -21.04 -4.49
C GLN A 424 -9.82 -21.29 -3.96
N PHE A 425 -10.07 -22.47 -3.40
CA PHE A 425 -11.34 -22.79 -2.75
C PHE A 425 -11.67 -21.82 -1.63
N ALA A 426 -10.72 -21.55 -0.73
CA ALA A 426 -10.90 -20.61 0.37
C ALA A 426 -11.29 -19.22 -0.15
N TYR A 427 -10.58 -18.71 -1.16
CA TYR A 427 -10.89 -17.43 -1.77
C TYR A 427 -12.34 -17.39 -2.31
N ILE A 428 -12.72 -18.37 -3.13
CA ILE A 428 -14.08 -18.47 -3.71
C ILE A 428 -15.13 -18.56 -2.60
N TYR A 429 -14.89 -19.40 -1.58
CA TYR A 429 -15.84 -19.70 -0.53
C TYR A 429 -16.09 -18.52 0.42
N PHE A 430 -15.09 -17.67 0.65
CA PHE A 430 -15.27 -16.44 1.42
C PHE A 430 -15.91 -15.31 0.60
N HIS A 431 -15.73 -15.27 -0.72
CA HIS A 431 -16.18 -14.18 -1.60
C HIS A 431 -17.50 -14.43 -2.33
N ASN A 432 -18.22 -15.51 -2.00
CA ASN A 432 -19.48 -15.87 -2.66
C ASN A 432 -19.32 -16.01 -4.19
N MET A 433 -18.26 -16.68 -4.61
CA MET A 433 -18.00 -17.00 -6.01
C MET A 433 -18.48 -18.43 -6.31
N ASP A 434 -18.79 -18.70 -7.58
CA ASP A 434 -19.23 -20.03 -8.06
C ASP A 434 -20.40 -20.66 -7.29
N GLY A 435 -21.26 -19.82 -6.69
CA GLY A 435 -22.45 -20.25 -5.96
C GLY A 435 -22.17 -20.93 -4.62
N ILE A 436 -20.94 -20.85 -4.09
CA ILE A 436 -20.60 -21.32 -2.74
C ILE A 436 -20.23 -20.14 -1.85
N TRP A 437 -20.70 -20.17 -0.59
CA TRP A 437 -20.41 -19.09 0.36
C TRP A 437 -20.46 -19.58 1.79
N ILE A 438 -19.40 -19.32 2.56
CA ILE A 438 -19.32 -19.73 3.97
C ILE A 438 -20.48 -19.17 4.79
N ASN A 439 -20.87 -17.91 4.55
CA ASN A 439 -21.97 -17.29 5.29
C ASN A 439 -23.33 -17.93 4.95
N ALA A 440 -23.54 -18.36 3.70
CA ALA A 440 -24.75 -19.09 3.31
C ALA A 440 -24.85 -20.45 4.02
N ASP A 441 -23.74 -21.15 4.15
CA ASP A 441 -23.66 -22.43 4.86
C ASP A 441 -23.91 -22.24 6.35
N LEU A 442 -23.29 -21.24 6.98
CA LEU A 442 -23.53 -20.89 8.38
C LEU A 442 -25.00 -20.52 8.63
N LYS A 443 -25.62 -19.72 7.75
CA LYS A 443 -27.05 -19.38 7.83
C LYS A 443 -27.96 -20.59 7.69
N THR A 444 -27.60 -21.52 6.82
CA THR A 444 -28.36 -22.76 6.61
C THR A 444 -28.29 -23.65 7.85
N MET A 445 -27.11 -23.73 8.47
CA MET A 445 -26.86 -24.59 9.62
C MET A 445 -27.42 -24.02 10.93
N PHE A 446 -27.25 -22.72 11.17
CA PHE A 446 -27.57 -22.08 12.45
C PHE A 446 -28.82 -21.20 12.39
N GLY A 447 -29.40 -21.00 11.22
CA GLY A 447 -30.45 -20.01 10.99
C GLY A 447 -29.89 -18.61 10.78
N LYS A 448 -30.80 -17.65 10.54
CA LYS A 448 -30.46 -16.26 10.21
C LYS A 448 -31.09 -15.26 11.17
N ARG A 449 -30.40 -14.14 11.40
CA ARG A 449 -30.87 -12.95 12.12
C ARG A 449 -30.58 -11.69 11.32
N GLN A 450 -31.25 -10.59 11.67
CA GLN A 450 -30.95 -9.29 11.10
C GLN A 450 -29.67 -8.73 11.74
N GLY A 451 -28.68 -8.44 10.90
CA GLY A 451 -27.41 -7.83 11.27
C GLY A 451 -27.51 -6.33 11.55
N GLN A 452 -26.43 -5.76 12.06
CA GLN A 452 -26.37 -4.35 12.46
C GLN A 452 -26.60 -3.36 11.30
N TYR A 453 -26.35 -3.79 10.06
CA TYR A 453 -26.58 -3.01 8.84
C TYR A 453 -27.79 -3.51 8.03
N GLY A 454 -28.68 -4.27 8.65
CA GLY A 454 -29.94 -4.72 8.03
C GLY A 454 -29.83 -5.89 7.06
N HIS A 455 -28.63 -6.44 6.83
CA HIS A 455 -28.44 -7.67 6.06
C HIS A 455 -28.64 -8.92 6.95
N ASP A 456 -28.95 -10.07 6.35
CA ASP A 456 -29.05 -11.33 7.09
C ASP A 456 -27.64 -11.77 7.54
N GLU A 457 -27.51 -12.22 8.79
CA GLU A 457 -26.32 -12.81 9.39
C GLU A 457 -26.66 -14.18 10.00
N PRO A 458 -25.71 -15.13 10.13
CA PRO A 458 -25.97 -16.38 10.83
C PRO A 458 -26.22 -16.16 12.33
N VAL A 459 -27.07 -16.99 12.93
CA VAL A 459 -27.28 -17.01 14.40
C VAL A 459 -26.14 -17.78 15.05
N LEU A 460 -24.99 -17.13 15.14
CA LEU A 460 -23.78 -17.68 15.72
C LEU A 460 -23.08 -16.58 16.51
N ASP A 461 -23.04 -16.72 17.84
CA ASP A 461 -22.47 -15.72 18.75
C ASP A 461 -21.14 -16.16 19.38
N ASP A 462 -20.79 -17.44 19.27
CA ASP A 462 -19.54 -18.02 19.75
C ASP A 462 -19.14 -19.22 18.88
N ASP A 463 -17.94 -19.78 19.08
CA ASP A 463 -17.43 -21.00 18.44
C ASP A 463 -17.31 -22.18 19.42
N PRO A 464 -18.44 -22.75 19.88
CA PRO A 464 -18.41 -23.90 20.79
C PRO A 464 -17.84 -25.15 20.09
N VAL A 465 -17.07 -25.94 20.83
CA VAL A 465 -16.44 -27.17 20.30
C VAL A 465 -17.48 -28.17 19.79
N GLU A 466 -18.69 -28.14 20.36
CA GLU A 466 -19.80 -29.03 20.03
C GLU A 466 -20.29 -28.89 18.58
N ILE A 467 -20.04 -27.75 17.91
CA ILE A 467 -20.47 -27.55 16.52
C ILE A 467 -19.42 -28.00 15.49
N TYR A 468 -18.17 -28.27 15.91
CA TYR A 468 -17.04 -28.47 15.01
C TYR A 468 -17.25 -29.64 14.07
N ASP A 469 -17.57 -30.83 14.59
CA ASP A 469 -17.63 -32.04 13.75
C ASP A 469 -18.69 -31.91 12.65
N ALA A 470 -19.87 -31.36 12.97
CA ALA A 470 -20.94 -31.17 12.00
C ALA A 470 -20.61 -30.10 10.95
N LEU A 471 -20.01 -28.98 11.38
CA LEU A 471 -19.64 -27.89 10.47
C LEU A 471 -18.45 -28.27 9.60
N PHE A 472 -17.46 -28.97 10.14
CA PHE A 472 -16.26 -29.38 9.41
C PHE A 472 -16.58 -30.47 8.40
N ALA A 473 -17.55 -31.35 8.68
CA ALA A 473 -18.09 -32.24 7.68
C ALA A 473 -18.71 -31.49 6.49
N LEU A 474 -19.41 -30.37 6.75
CA LEU A 474 -19.93 -29.49 5.70
C LEU A 474 -18.80 -28.83 4.89
N PHE A 475 -17.80 -28.22 5.54
CA PHE A 475 -16.65 -27.62 4.85
C PHE A 475 -15.89 -28.64 4.00
N THR A 476 -15.69 -29.85 4.53
CA THR A 476 -15.04 -30.96 3.83
C THR A 476 -15.83 -31.37 2.59
N LYS A 477 -17.17 -31.45 2.72
CA LYS A 477 -18.06 -31.72 1.59
C LYS A 477 -17.95 -30.62 0.53
N GLN A 478 -17.99 -29.35 0.92
CA GLN A 478 -17.87 -28.23 -0.02
C GLN A 478 -16.53 -28.26 -0.76
N PHE A 479 -15.42 -28.45 -0.05
CA PHE A 479 -14.11 -28.53 -0.67
C PHE A 479 -14.01 -29.74 -1.62
N ALA A 480 -14.51 -30.91 -1.22
CA ALA A 480 -14.51 -32.09 -2.08
C ALA A 480 -15.36 -31.88 -3.35
N SER A 481 -16.56 -31.30 -3.22
CA SER A 481 -17.41 -30.97 -4.36
C SER A 481 -16.77 -29.94 -5.28
N TRP A 482 -16.12 -28.91 -4.73
CA TRP A 482 -15.40 -27.92 -5.52
C TRP A 482 -14.23 -28.55 -6.30
N LYS A 483 -13.44 -29.43 -5.68
CA LYS A 483 -12.34 -30.15 -6.37
C LYS A 483 -12.84 -31.03 -7.50
N GLN A 484 -13.99 -31.67 -7.33
CA GLN A 484 -14.61 -32.48 -8.40
C GLN A 484 -15.07 -31.62 -9.58
N ALA A 485 -15.56 -30.40 -9.31
CA ALA A 485 -16.00 -29.47 -10.34
C ALA A 485 -14.83 -28.77 -11.05
N ASN A 486 -13.66 -28.68 -10.40
CA ASN A 486 -12.51 -27.91 -10.87
C ASN A 486 -11.20 -28.74 -10.92
N PRO A 487 -11.17 -29.86 -11.68
CA PRO A 487 -9.98 -30.71 -11.77
C PRO A 487 -8.74 -29.98 -12.32
N GLN A 488 -8.94 -28.91 -13.10
CA GLN A 488 -7.88 -28.07 -13.66
C GLN A 488 -7.13 -27.25 -12.59
N GLU A 489 -7.75 -26.98 -11.44
CA GLU A 489 -7.17 -26.18 -10.35
C GLU A 489 -6.37 -27.04 -9.34
N LEU A 490 -6.19 -28.33 -9.63
CA LEU A 490 -5.47 -29.29 -8.80
C LEU A 490 -4.07 -29.62 -9.33
N GLY A 491 -3.72 -29.07 -10.49
CA GLY A 491 -2.53 -29.40 -11.29
C GLY A 491 -1.32 -28.54 -10.98
#